data_AF-Q2NI23-F1
#
_entry.id   AF-Q2NI23-F1
#
_cell.length_a   1.000
_cell.length_b   1.000
_cell.length_c   1.000
_cell.angle_alpha   90.00
_cell.angle_beta   90.00
_cell.angle_gamma   90.00
#
_symmetry.space_group_name_H-M   'P 1'
#
loop_
_entity.id
_entity.type
_entity.pdbx_description
1 polymer ?
#
loop_
_entity_poly.entity_id
_entity_poly.type
_entity_poly.pdbx_seq_one_letter_code
_entity_poly.pdbx_strand_id
1 'polypeptide(L)'
;MSVELKPASKYERKIFYKEEWNVKDVPDFIRNSLTSREFGFDHYGNGPNDRYKVFVDDLRLKRFIKVKQPFAAYCSVAFYDKPNQRKGWQKSELVFDVDAKDIPIRTCDCAEGEVCEKCLNQAKEIVLMIRDVLSGDFGLTNINLIYSGRGYHVRVLDEDVMDASSELRGDIIQYVTGSKLPDLSNEYGFNDLQPFIIPFGYPKNFTRWSKYTILHLRRSSKLDDVNNQLLRDVLKHRNLLQEDLWGMFRSNIGPIRYKKVMNAISRINMQITDTKVSIDLKRILRLPSTLHSKVSMKSTLIKNIETFDPFDDAVPKFVYERND
;
A
#
# COMPACT_ATOMS: atom_id res chain seq x y z
N MET A 1 -26.81 4.55 2.89
CA MET A 1 -26.93 3.46 1.89
C MET A 1 -25.63 2.69 1.95
N SER A 2 -25.63 1.37 2.18
CA SER A 2 -24.39 0.60 2.27
C SER A 2 -23.82 0.33 0.88
N VAL A 3 -22.62 0.83 0.60
CA VAL A 3 -21.96 0.64 -0.70
C VAL A 3 -21.35 -0.77 -0.77
N GLU A 4 -21.82 -1.57 -1.72
CA GLU A 4 -21.32 -2.92 -1.96
C GLU A 4 -20.20 -2.96 -3.01
N LEU A 5 -19.06 -3.59 -2.67
CA LEU A 5 -17.91 -3.75 -3.55
C LEU A 5 -18.13 -4.86 -4.60
N LYS A 6 -19.00 -4.62 -5.58
CA LYS A 6 -19.30 -5.56 -6.68
C LYS A 6 -18.81 -5.09 -8.05
N PRO A 7 -18.65 -5.97 -9.05
CA PRO A 7 -18.20 -5.58 -10.38
C PRO A 7 -19.16 -4.61 -11.10
N ALA A 8 -18.60 -3.69 -11.88
CA ALA A 8 -19.34 -2.78 -12.75
C ALA A 8 -19.63 -3.44 -14.10
N SER A 9 -20.89 -3.37 -14.52
CA SER A 9 -21.36 -3.73 -15.84
C SER A 9 -20.71 -2.87 -16.93
N LYS A 10 -20.81 -3.32 -18.20
CA LYS A 10 -20.36 -2.53 -19.35
C LYS A 10 -21.12 -1.19 -19.46
N TYR A 11 -22.39 -1.17 -19.05
CA TYR A 11 -23.22 0.04 -19.08
C TYR A 11 -22.77 1.06 -18.03
N GLU A 12 -22.57 0.63 -16.78
CA GLU A 12 -22.06 1.50 -15.71
C GLU A 12 -20.68 2.09 -16.04
N ARG A 13 -19.78 1.27 -16.59
CA ARG A 13 -18.47 1.76 -17.10
C ARG A 13 -18.63 2.86 -18.14
N LYS A 14 -19.57 2.67 -19.09
CA LYS A 14 -19.84 3.64 -20.15
C LYS A 14 -20.34 4.96 -19.55
N ILE A 15 -21.29 4.92 -18.62
CA ILE A 15 -21.79 6.12 -17.93
C ILE A 15 -20.65 6.82 -17.21
N PHE A 16 -19.91 6.10 -16.36
CA PHE A 16 -18.80 6.66 -15.60
C PHE A 16 -17.82 7.42 -16.49
N TYR A 17 -17.29 6.80 -17.55
CA TYR A 17 -16.29 7.45 -18.39
C TYR A 17 -16.85 8.57 -19.27
N LYS A 18 -18.13 8.52 -19.63
CA LYS A 18 -18.76 9.57 -20.45
C LYS A 18 -19.13 10.79 -19.64
N GLU A 19 -19.76 10.58 -18.49
CA GLU A 19 -20.53 11.58 -17.76
C GLU A 19 -19.83 12.06 -16.48
N GLU A 20 -19.10 11.19 -15.78
CA GLU A 20 -18.43 11.54 -14.52
C GLU A 20 -16.94 11.81 -14.70
N TRP A 21 -16.23 10.95 -15.44
CA TRP A 21 -14.77 10.99 -15.52
C TRP A 21 -14.24 12.21 -16.26
N ASN A 22 -13.31 12.91 -15.63
CA ASN A 22 -12.57 14.02 -16.20
C ASN A 22 -11.06 13.76 -16.18
N VAL A 23 -10.38 14.02 -17.30
CA VAL A 23 -8.92 13.91 -17.38
C VAL A 23 -8.21 14.87 -16.42
N LYS A 24 -8.85 15.98 -16.04
CA LYS A 24 -8.31 16.94 -15.07
C LYS A 24 -8.23 16.39 -13.63
N ASP A 25 -8.95 15.31 -13.34
CA ASP A 25 -8.88 14.62 -12.05
C ASP A 25 -7.70 13.65 -11.97
N VAL A 26 -7.03 13.37 -13.09
CA VAL A 26 -5.74 12.66 -13.09
C VAL A 26 -4.70 13.58 -12.43
N PRO A 27 -3.89 13.08 -11.48
CA PRO A 27 -2.87 13.89 -10.80
C PRO A 27 -1.90 14.58 -11.76
N ASP A 28 -1.52 15.82 -11.43
CA ASP A 28 -0.64 16.62 -12.28
C ASP A 28 0.73 15.95 -12.49
N PHE A 29 1.28 15.25 -11.50
CA PHE A 29 2.55 14.54 -11.67
C PHE A 29 2.50 13.43 -12.74
N ILE A 30 1.30 12.91 -13.07
CA ILE A 30 1.09 11.98 -14.20
C ILE A 30 0.83 12.76 -15.48
N ARG A 31 -0.04 13.79 -15.44
CA ARG A 31 -0.37 14.61 -16.61
C ARG A 31 0.83 15.38 -17.18
N ASN A 32 1.75 15.80 -16.32
CA ASN A 32 2.98 16.49 -16.72
C ASN A 32 4.05 15.55 -17.29
N SER A 33 3.82 14.23 -17.24
CA SER A 33 4.77 13.20 -17.70
C SER A 33 4.14 12.17 -18.64
N LEU A 34 3.03 12.53 -19.33
CA LEU A 34 2.36 11.63 -20.28
C LEU A 34 3.28 11.13 -21.40
N THR A 35 4.19 11.98 -21.87
CA THR A 35 5.10 11.71 -22.99
C THR A 35 6.28 10.81 -22.61
N SER A 36 6.61 10.70 -21.33
CA SER A 36 7.70 9.86 -20.81
C SER A 36 7.20 8.58 -20.15
N ARG A 37 5.89 8.35 -20.10
CA ARG A 37 5.31 7.18 -19.44
C ARG A 37 4.58 6.24 -20.39
N GLU A 38 4.67 4.95 -20.06
CA GLU A 38 3.80 3.93 -20.64
C GLU A 38 2.43 3.95 -19.94
N PHE A 39 1.38 3.78 -20.75
CA PHE A 39 0.03 3.46 -20.31
C PHE A 39 -0.38 2.06 -20.77
N GLY A 40 -1.13 1.38 -19.91
CA GLY A 40 -1.69 0.06 -20.17
C GLY A 40 -3.19 0.04 -19.90
N PHE A 41 -3.95 -0.71 -20.68
CA PHE A 41 -5.40 -0.81 -20.53
C PHE A 41 -5.85 -2.26 -20.53
N ASP A 42 -6.77 -2.57 -19.62
CA ASP A 42 -7.57 -3.78 -19.64
C ASP A 42 -8.97 -3.40 -20.12
N HIS A 43 -9.38 -3.88 -21.29
CA HIS A 43 -10.70 -3.56 -21.85
C HIS A 43 -11.80 -4.52 -21.35
N TYR A 44 -11.43 -5.72 -20.90
CA TYR A 44 -12.36 -6.85 -20.75
C TYR A 44 -12.28 -7.56 -19.38
N GLY A 45 -11.38 -7.17 -18.48
CA GLY A 45 -11.19 -7.82 -17.18
C GLY A 45 -10.14 -8.93 -17.17
N ASN A 46 -9.33 -9.04 -18.23
CA ASN A 46 -8.34 -10.10 -18.44
C ASN A 46 -6.91 -9.63 -18.18
N GLY A 47 -6.74 -8.50 -17.50
CA GLY A 47 -5.44 -7.87 -17.29
C GLY A 47 -5.05 -6.88 -18.40
N PRO A 48 -3.99 -6.09 -18.17
CA PRO A 48 -3.60 -4.98 -19.05
C PRO A 48 -2.93 -5.50 -20.32
N ASN A 49 -3.72 -5.97 -21.29
CA ASN A 49 -3.24 -6.52 -22.56
C ASN A 49 -2.96 -5.45 -23.61
N ASP A 50 -3.64 -4.30 -23.55
CA ASP A 50 -3.38 -3.16 -24.43
C ASP A 50 -2.27 -2.29 -23.83
N ARG A 51 -1.02 -2.66 -24.08
CA ARG A 51 0.20 -2.09 -23.48
C ARG A 51 0.91 -1.10 -24.39
N TYR A 52 1.95 -0.46 -23.85
CA TYR A 52 2.88 0.41 -24.59
C TYR A 52 2.25 1.66 -25.21
N LYS A 53 1.12 2.13 -24.66
CA LYS A 53 0.50 3.38 -25.12
C LYS A 53 1.23 4.58 -24.54
N VAL A 54 1.29 5.65 -25.30
CA VAL A 54 1.87 6.94 -24.92
C VAL A 54 0.91 8.01 -25.43
N PHE A 55 0.72 9.05 -24.62
CA PHE A 55 -0.15 10.16 -24.98
C PHE A 55 0.67 11.45 -25.01
N VAL A 56 0.50 12.24 -26.07
CA VAL A 56 1.22 13.51 -26.22
C VAL A 56 0.62 14.63 -25.35
N ASP A 57 -0.66 14.53 -25.00
CA ASP A 57 -1.38 15.53 -24.23
C ASP A 57 -2.62 14.94 -23.52
N ASP A 58 -3.21 15.74 -22.62
CA ASP A 58 -4.46 15.43 -21.90
C ASP A 58 -5.62 15.10 -22.85
N LEU A 59 -5.69 15.76 -24.02
CA LEU A 59 -6.80 15.63 -24.95
C LEU A 59 -6.81 14.24 -25.61
N ARG A 60 -5.64 13.71 -25.97
CA ARG A 60 -5.48 12.37 -26.55
C ARG A 60 -5.78 11.29 -25.52
N LEU A 61 -5.29 11.44 -24.28
CA LEU A 61 -5.63 10.55 -23.17
C LEU A 61 -7.16 10.54 -22.92
N LYS A 62 -7.77 11.73 -22.82
CA LYS A 62 -9.21 11.90 -22.63
C LYS A 62 -10.01 11.21 -23.72
N ARG A 63 -9.70 11.48 -24.99
CA ARG A 63 -10.37 10.88 -26.15
C ARG A 63 -10.26 9.37 -26.12
N PHE A 64 -9.08 8.83 -25.85
CA PHE A 64 -8.86 7.39 -25.78
C PHE A 64 -9.72 6.73 -24.71
N ILE A 65 -9.67 7.22 -23.47
CA ILE A 65 -10.42 6.65 -22.34
C ILE A 65 -11.93 6.74 -22.58
N LYS A 66 -12.45 7.88 -23.05
CA LYS A 66 -13.89 8.05 -23.32
C LYS A 66 -14.40 7.14 -24.44
N VAL A 67 -13.57 6.86 -25.46
CA VAL A 67 -13.91 5.96 -26.55
C VAL A 67 -13.83 4.50 -26.11
N LYS A 68 -12.75 4.12 -25.42
CA LYS A 68 -12.49 2.72 -25.06
C LYS A 68 -13.26 2.22 -23.84
N GLN A 69 -13.58 3.11 -22.90
CA GLN A 69 -14.30 2.78 -21.65
C GLN A 69 -13.71 1.52 -20.98
N PRO A 70 -12.40 1.52 -20.68
CA PRO A 70 -11.69 0.32 -20.28
C PRO A 70 -12.25 -0.26 -18.98
N PHE A 71 -12.07 -1.56 -18.77
CA PHE A 71 -12.32 -2.21 -17.48
C PHE A 71 -11.32 -1.74 -16.40
N ALA A 72 -10.09 -1.45 -16.78
CA ALA A 72 -9.10 -0.81 -15.94
C ALA A 72 -8.07 -0.05 -16.78
N ALA A 73 -7.60 1.08 -16.27
CA ALA A 73 -6.51 1.84 -16.85
C ALA A 73 -5.31 1.86 -15.90
N TYR A 74 -4.12 1.84 -16.46
CA TYR A 74 -2.87 1.77 -15.74
C TYR A 74 -1.85 2.75 -16.33
N CYS A 75 -0.94 3.21 -15.49
CA CYS A 75 0.19 4.06 -15.85
C CYS A 75 1.47 3.49 -15.22
N SER A 76 2.58 3.54 -15.96
CA SER A 76 3.86 3.09 -15.43
C SER A 76 4.34 4.00 -14.31
N VAL A 77 4.98 3.42 -13.30
CA VAL A 77 5.76 4.16 -12.29
C VAL A 77 7.05 4.72 -12.90
N ALA A 78 7.46 4.20 -14.05
CA ALA A 78 8.72 4.47 -14.69
C ALA A 78 8.60 5.53 -15.78
N PHE A 79 9.70 6.24 -15.95
CA PHE A 79 9.92 7.25 -16.97
C PHE A 79 10.91 6.69 -17.99
N TYR A 80 10.63 6.90 -19.27
CA TYR A 80 11.40 6.36 -20.38
C TYR A 80 11.65 7.43 -21.45
N ASP A 81 12.79 7.33 -22.14
CA ASP A 81 13.05 8.06 -23.38
C ASP A 81 12.11 7.58 -24.51
N LYS A 82 11.85 6.26 -24.56
CA LYS A 82 10.99 5.60 -25.56
C LYS A 82 9.93 4.75 -24.84
N PRO A 83 8.89 5.36 -24.24
CA PRO A 83 7.92 4.65 -23.42
C PRO A 83 7.05 3.65 -24.21
N ASN A 84 6.81 3.90 -25.50
CA ASN A 84 6.13 2.96 -26.40
C ASN A 84 6.94 1.68 -26.68
N GLN A 85 8.20 1.62 -26.26
CA GLN A 85 9.07 0.45 -26.35
C GLN A 85 9.60 0.01 -24.97
N ARG A 86 9.27 0.74 -23.89
CA ARG A 86 9.90 0.63 -22.55
C ARG A 86 11.44 0.61 -22.62
N LYS A 87 12.01 1.44 -23.50
CA LYS A 87 13.47 1.60 -23.69
C LYS A 87 13.93 2.96 -23.19
N GLY A 88 15.20 3.02 -22.76
CA GLY A 88 15.79 4.22 -22.17
C GLY A 88 15.13 4.56 -20.84
N TRP A 89 15.14 3.62 -19.89
CA TRP A 89 14.64 3.89 -18.53
C TRP A 89 15.45 5.04 -17.93
N GLN A 90 14.75 6.05 -17.41
CA GLN A 90 15.37 7.26 -16.85
C GLN A 90 15.35 7.22 -15.32
N LYS A 91 14.16 7.00 -14.75
CA LYS A 91 13.89 6.98 -13.30
C LYS A 91 12.53 6.35 -13.03
N SER A 92 12.19 6.10 -11.77
CA SER A 92 10.89 5.53 -11.38
C SER A 92 10.43 6.00 -10.01
N GLU A 93 9.13 6.21 -9.85
CA GLU A 93 8.55 6.44 -8.53
C GLU A 93 8.93 5.29 -7.57
N LEU A 94 9.23 5.62 -6.31
CA LEU A 94 9.25 4.62 -5.24
C LEU A 94 7.80 4.40 -4.79
N VAL A 95 7.36 3.14 -4.79
CA VAL A 95 5.96 2.81 -4.53
C VAL A 95 5.83 1.77 -3.43
N PHE A 96 4.84 1.97 -2.56
CA PHE A 96 4.34 0.94 -1.65
C PHE A 96 2.89 0.63 -2.00
N ASP A 97 2.59 -0.64 -2.30
CA ASP A 97 1.24 -1.11 -2.57
C ASP A 97 0.72 -1.89 -1.36
N VAL A 98 -0.35 -1.37 -0.75
CA VAL A 98 -1.02 -1.94 0.41
C VAL A 98 -2.42 -2.36 -0.03
N ASP A 99 -2.55 -3.60 -0.48
CA ASP A 99 -3.85 -4.19 -0.83
C ASP A 99 -4.55 -4.65 0.46
N ALA A 100 -5.75 -4.11 0.74
CA ALA A 100 -6.49 -4.48 1.94
C ALA A 100 -6.84 -5.97 1.97
N LYS A 101 -6.93 -6.60 0.79
CA LYS A 101 -7.17 -8.04 0.65
C LYS A 101 -6.02 -8.89 1.20
N ASP A 102 -4.80 -8.38 1.11
CA ASP A 102 -3.55 -9.10 1.36
C ASP A 102 -2.86 -8.70 2.69
N ILE A 103 -3.52 -7.88 3.53
CA ILE A 103 -3.01 -7.56 4.87
C ILE A 103 -2.81 -8.85 5.67
N PRO A 104 -1.61 -9.12 6.20
CA PRO A 104 -1.29 -10.40 6.83
C PRO A 104 -2.05 -10.64 8.13
N ILE A 105 -2.34 -9.58 8.89
CA ILE A 105 -3.09 -9.62 10.15
C ILE A 105 -4.33 -8.73 10.05
N ARG A 106 -5.45 -9.35 9.65
CA ARG A 106 -6.77 -8.73 9.58
C ARG A 106 -7.50 -8.80 10.93
N THR A 107 -8.23 -7.75 11.29
CA THR A 107 -9.18 -7.73 12.42
C THR A 107 -10.61 -8.08 11.99
N CYS A 108 -10.84 -8.22 10.68
CA CYS A 108 -12.07 -8.68 10.05
C CYS A 108 -12.07 -10.21 9.81
N ASP A 109 -13.25 -10.82 9.72
CA ASP A 109 -13.47 -12.24 9.35
C ASP A 109 -13.75 -12.44 7.86
N CYS A 110 -13.35 -11.48 7.02
CA CYS A 110 -13.51 -11.56 5.57
C CYS A 110 -12.84 -12.83 5.02
N ALA A 111 -13.49 -13.47 4.06
CA ALA A 111 -12.90 -14.59 3.35
C ALA A 111 -11.67 -14.14 2.53
N GLU A 112 -10.88 -15.12 2.06
CA GLU A 112 -9.74 -14.84 1.19
C GLU A 112 -10.19 -14.09 -0.07
N GLY A 113 -9.51 -12.99 -0.38
CA GLY A 113 -9.85 -12.12 -1.51
C GLY A 113 -10.97 -11.11 -1.27
N GLU A 114 -11.71 -11.21 -0.17
CA GLU A 114 -12.75 -10.24 0.23
C GLU A 114 -12.16 -9.05 1.00
N VAL A 115 -12.84 -7.91 0.89
CA VAL A 115 -12.48 -6.65 1.53
C VAL A 115 -13.75 -6.01 2.09
N CYS A 116 -13.73 -5.60 3.35
CA CYS A 116 -14.76 -4.77 3.97
C CYS A 116 -14.17 -3.45 4.47
N GLU A 117 -15.01 -2.59 5.03
CA GLU A 117 -14.63 -1.31 5.59
C GLU A 117 -13.51 -1.41 6.64
N LYS A 118 -13.59 -2.39 7.55
CA LYS A 118 -12.52 -2.61 8.54
C LYS A 118 -11.18 -2.92 7.89
N CYS A 119 -11.17 -3.74 6.84
CA CYS A 119 -9.92 -4.10 6.18
C CYS A 119 -9.35 -2.89 5.40
N LEU A 120 -10.19 -2.02 4.81
CA LEU A 120 -9.75 -0.75 4.21
C LEU A 120 -9.22 0.24 5.26
N ASN A 121 -9.87 0.36 6.41
CA ASN A 121 -9.38 1.20 7.51
C ASN A 121 -8.02 0.71 8.05
N GLN A 122 -7.82 -0.60 8.18
CA GLN A 122 -6.49 -1.14 8.51
C GLN A 122 -5.45 -0.81 7.43
N ALA A 123 -5.80 -0.94 6.14
CA ALA A 123 -4.88 -0.56 5.06
C ALA A 123 -4.52 0.94 5.13
N LYS A 124 -5.49 1.79 5.45
CA LYS A 124 -5.31 3.24 5.65
C LYS A 124 -4.34 3.54 6.82
N GLU A 125 -4.49 2.86 7.95
CA GLU A 125 -3.54 2.98 9.08
C GLU A 125 -2.12 2.57 8.70
N ILE A 126 -1.97 1.45 7.99
CA ILE A 126 -0.67 0.97 7.48
C ILE A 126 -0.02 2.02 6.57
N VAL A 127 -0.79 2.62 5.66
CA VAL A 127 -0.32 3.67 4.75
C VAL A 127 0.11 4.93 5.51
N LEU A 128 -0.63 5.31 6.56
CA LEU A 128 -0.24 6.42 7.44
C LEU A 128 1.09 6.13 8.12
N MET A 129 1.28 4.91 8.65
CA MET A 129 2.55 4.51 9.25
C MET A 129 3.71 4.55 8.25
N ILE A 130 3.49 4.06 7.03
CA ILE A 130 4.48 4.14 5.94
C ILE A 130 4.84 5.60 5.64
N ARG A 131 3.83 6.46 5.42
CA ARG A 131 4.00 7.90 5.14
C ARG A 131 4.80 8.58 6.25
N ASP A 132 4.46 8.32 7.51
CA ASP A 132 5.11 8.95 8.65
C ASP A 132 6.61 8.61 8.72
N VAL A 133 7.00 7.38 8.37
CA VAL A 133 8.41 6.97 8.33
C VAL A 133 9.13 7.63 7.15
N LEU A 134 8.53 7.60 5.96
CA LEU A 134 9.10 8.24 4.77
C LEU A 134 9.30 9.75 4.98
N SER A 135 8.33 10.44 5.58
CA SER A 135 8.44 11.88 5.84
C SER A 135 9.34 12.20 7.02
N GLY A 136 9.24 11.44 8.12
CA GLY A 136 9.96 11.71 9.35
C GLY A 136 11.43 11.29 9.31
N ASP A 137 11.69 10.01 9.01
CA ASP A 137 13.03 9.43 9.09
C ASP A 137 13.85 9.68 7.81
N PHE A 138 13.20 9.68 6.63
CA PHE A 138 13.88 9.92 5.35
C PHE A 138 13.79 11.38 4.88
N GLY A 139 12.97 12.22 5.52
CA GLY A 139 12.80 13.62 5.11
C GLY A 139 12.11 13.80 3.76
N LEU A 140 11.42 12.78 3.24
CA LEU A 140 10.77 12.82 1.93
C LEU A 140 9.49 13.67 2.00
N THR A 141 9.24 14.46 0.96
CA THR A 141 8.19 15.49 0.95
C THR A 141 7.18 15.31 -0.18
N ASN A 142 7.58 14.75 -1.31
CA ASN A 142 6.73 14.53 -2.48
C ASN A 142 6.07 13.15 -2.45
N ILE A 143 5.28 12.93 -1.39
CA ILE A 143 4.57 11.67 -1.13
C ILE A 143 3.10 11.81 -1.51
N ASN A 144 2.66 11.02 -2.49
CA ASN A 144 1.31 11.06 -3.02
C ASN A 144 0.56 9.78 -2.61
N LEU A 145 -0.59 9.93 -1.94
CA LEU A 145 -1.42 8.81 -1.50
C LEU A 145 -2.59 8.60 -2.47
N ILE A 146 -2.78 7.36 -2.92
CA ILE A 146 -3.81 7.01 -3.90
C ILE A 146 -4.64 5.86 -3.34
N TYR A 147 -5.95 6.02 -3.25
CA TYR A 147 -6.85 4.88 -3.11
C TYR A 147 -7.00 4.18 -4.47
N SER A 148 -6.77 2.87 -4.51
CA SER A 148 -6.75 2.08 -5.75
C SER A 148 -8.05 1.30 -6.01
N GLY A 149 -9.00 1.32 -5.06
CA GLY A 149 -10.29 0.63 -5.13
C GLY A 149 -10.42 -0.53 -4.12
N ARG A 150 -9.33 -1.17 -3.73
CA ARG A 150 -9.31 -2.22 -2.68
C ARG A 150 -8.18 -2.06 -1.68
N GLY A 151 -7.49 -0.93 -1.74
CA GLY A 151 -6.26 -0.69 -1.03
C GLY A 151 -5.71 0.65 -1.45
N TYR A 152 -4.43 0.85 -1.17
CA TYR A 152 -3.80 2.14 -1.28
C TYR A 152 -2.41 2.01 -1.87
N HIS A 153 -2.01 3.00 -2.65
CA HIS A 153 -0.63 3.17 -3.09
C HIS A 153 -0.04 4.40 -2.44
N VAL A 154 1.18 4.27 -1.92
CA VAL A 154 2.06 5.38 -1.60
C VAL A 154 2.99 5.56 -2.78
N ARG A 155 2.99 6.74 -3.41
CA ARG A 155 3.83 7.07 -4.57
C ARG A 155 4.75 8.23 -4.21
N VAL A 156 6.04 7.96 -4.12
CA VAL A 156 7.08 8.93 -3.76
C VAL A 156 7.78 9.41 -5.03
N LEU A 157 7.86 10.72 -5.19
CA LEU A 157 8.42 11.41 -6.34
C LEU A 157 9.58 12.36 -5.98
N ASP A 158 10.11 12.26 -4.77
CA ASP A 158 11.34 12.94 -4.38
C ASP A 158 12.52 12.43 -5.22
N GLU A 159 13.31 13.34 -5.79
CA GLU A 159 14.34 12.98 -6.77
C GLU A 159 15.38 12.00 -6.20
N ASP A 160 15.72 12.15 -4.91
CA ASP A 160 16.70 11.35 -4.16
C ASP A 160 16.37 9.84 -4.08
N VAL A 161 15.13 9.44 -4.38
CA VAL A 161 14.72 8.02 -4.37
C VAL A 161 14.26 7.51 -5.72
N MET A 162 14.16 8.38 -6.74
CA MET A 162 13.61 7.98 -8.03
C MET A 162 14.60 7.17 -8.90
N ASP A 163 15.89 7.33 -8.68
CA ASP A 163 16.96 6.54 -9.33
C ASP A 163 17.38 5.31 -8.51
N ALA A 164 16.82 5.13 -7.30
CA ALA A 164 17.15 4.03 -6.40
C ALA A 164 17.04 2.65 -7.09
N SER A 165 18.10 1.84 -6.94
CA SER A 165 18.16 0.48 -7.49
C SER A 165 17.13 -0.44 -6.84
N SER A 166 16.87 -1.59 -7.47
CA SER A 166 15.98 -2.60 -6.89
C SER A 166 16.47 -3.10 -5.52
N GLU A 167 17.79 -3.20 -5.30
CA GLU A 167 18.34 -3.58 -3.99
C GLU A 167 18.07 -2.49 -2.94
N LEU A 168 18.39 -1.22 -3.25
CA LEU A 168 18.16 -0.11 -2.34
C LEU A 168 16.68 0.05 -2.00
N ARG A 169 15.79 -0.14 -2.98
CA ARG A 169 14.34 -0.18 -2.75
C ARG A 169 13.97 -1.29 -1.76
N GLY A 170 14.56 -2.48 -1.90
CA GLY A 170 14.43 -3.59 -0.96
C GLY A 170 14.79 -3.21 0.48
N ASP A 171 15.90 -2.49 0.66
CA ASP A 171 16.36 -2.03 1.97
C ASP A 171 15.45 -0.92 2.54
N ILE A 172 15.01 0.02 1.70
CA ILE A 172 14.05 1.06 2.10
C ILE A 172 12.73 0.41 2.56
N ILE A 173 12.22 -0.59 1.85
CA ILE A 173 10.99 -1.31 2.25
C ILE A 173 11.17 -1.99 3.60
N GLN A 174 12.31 -2.65 3.82
CA GLN A 174 12.63 -3.31 5.09
C GLN A 174 12.71 -2.32 6.25
N TYR A 175 13.30 -1.16 6.00
CA TYR A 175 13.33 -0.07 6.95
C TYR A 175 11.91 0.39 7.24
N VAL A 176 11.18 0.81 6.22
CA VAL A 176 9.86 1.45 6.30
C VAL A 176 8.84 0.57 7.00
N THR A 177 8.84 -0.74 6.73
CA THR A 177 7.89 -1.72 7.30
C THR A 177 8.35 -2.34 8.62
N GLY A 178 9.55 -2.03 9.13
CA GLY A 178 10.05 -2.62 10.37
C GLY A 178 10.13 -4.15 10.31
N SER A 179 10.60 -4.69 9.19
CA SER A 179 10.53 -6.13 8.87
C SER A 179 11.83 -6.92 9.02
N LYS A 180 12.88 -6.27 9.54
CA LYS A 180 14.17 -6.87 9.90
C LYS A 180 14.39 -6.68 11.40
N LEU A 181 14.86 -7.71 12.09
CA LEU A 181 15.25 -7.54 13.48
C LEU A 181 16.47 -6.61 13.58
N PRO A 182 16.44 -5.57 14.42
CA PRO A 182 17.61 -4.76 14.67
C PRO A 182 18.72 -5.60 15.31
N ASP A 183 19.91 -5.56 14.72
CA ASP A 183 21.12 -6.06 15.37
C ASP A 183 21.68 -4.94 16.24
N LEU A 184 21.61 -5.14 17.55
CA LEU A 184 22.06 -4.19 18.57
C LEU A 184 23.26 -4.73 19.35
N SER A 185 23.93 -5.77 18.82
CA SER A 185 25.20 -6.22 19.37
C SER A 185 26.26 -5.11 19.27
N ASN A 186 27.18 -5.06 20.23
CA ASN A 186 28.26 -4.10 20.23
C ASN A 186 29.56 -4.70 20.77
N GLU A 187 30.68 -4.04 20.45
CA GLU A 187 32.03 -4.46 20.85
C GLU A 187 32.22 -4.48 22.38
N TYR A 188 31.40 -3.74 23.11
CA TYR A 188 31.41 -3.70 24.58
C TYR A 188 30.72 -4.90 25.23
N GLY A 189 30.16 -5.83 24.44
CA GLY A 189 29.54 -7.06 24.94
C GLY A 189 28.11 -6.89 25.47
N PHE A 190 27.46 -5.74 25.25
CA PHE A 190 26.04 -5.57 25.59
C PHE A 190 25.14 -6.21 24.53
N ASN A 191 25.01 -7.54 24.60
CA ASN A 191 24.28 -8.33 23.60
C ASN A 191 22.78 -8.47 23.86
N ASP A 192 22.22 -7.86 24.91
CA ASP A 192 20.78 -7.96 25.25
C ASP A 192 20.02 -6.63 25.14
N LEU A 193 20.60 -5.62 24.48
CA LEU A 193 19.88 -4.38 24.17
C LEU A 193 18.66 -4.70 23.30
N GLN A 194 17.49 -4.21 23.74
CA GLN A 194 16.24 -4.45 23.05
C GLN A 194 15.84 -3.23 22.21
N PRO A 195 15.22 -3.43 21.02
CA PRO A 195 14.82 -2.33 20.15
C PRO A 195 13.97 -1.25 20.82
N PHE A 196 13.09 -1.63 21.75
CA PHE A 196 12.19 -0.70 22.44
C PHE A 196 12.90 0.26 23.40
N ILE A 197 14.19 0.10 23.65
CA ILE A 197 15.00 1.00 24.47
C ILE A 197 15.54 2.18 23.64
N ILE A 198 15.64 2.02 22.31
CA ILE A 198 16.25 3.02 21.42
C ILE A 198 15.14 3.87 20.76
N PRO A 199 15.00 5.17 21.11
CA PRO A 199 13.84 5.98 20.74
C PRO A 199 13.97 6.70 19.39
N PHE A 200 14.94 6.31 18.55
CA PHE A 200 15.21 6.91 17.24
C PHE A 200 15.58 5.88 16.17
N GLY A 201 15.51 6.30 14.91
CA GLY A 201 15.91 5.51 13.75
C GLY A 201 15.18 4.17 13.63
N TYR A 202 15.87 3.19 13.04
CA TYR A 202 15.27 1.89 12.74
C TYR A 202 14.70 1.15 13.97
N PRO A 203 15.39 1.07 15.13
CA PRO A 203 14.84 0.39 16.31
C PRO A 203 13.50 0.97 16.79
N LYS A 204 13.33 2.28 16.72
CA LYS A 204 12.06 2.96 17.02
C LYS A 204 10.98 2.53 16.04
N ASN A 205 11.28 2.54 14.74
CA ASN A 205 10.32 2.15 13.72
C ASN A 205 9.93 0.66 13.84
N PHE A 206 10.92 -0.22 14.03
CA PHE A 206 10.70 -1.64 14.28
C PHE A 206 9.81 -1.88 15.49
N THR A 207 10.03 -1.16 16.59
CA THR A 207 9.20 -1.21 17.80
C THR A 207 7.77 -0.75 17.52
N ARG A 208 7.59 0.36 16.78
CA ARG A 208 6.28 0.89 16.38
C ARG A 208 5.49 -0.13 15.55
N TRP A 209 6.10 -0.71 14.52
CA TRP A 209 5.46 -1.76 13.71
C TRP A 209 5.15 -3.01 14.52
N SER A 210 6.06 -3.42 15.40
CA SER A 210 5.82 -4.57 16.26
C SER A 210 4.64 -4.34 17.22
N LYS A 211 4.51 -3.14 17.81
CA LYS A 211 3.33 -2.75 18.61
C LYS A 211 2.06 -2.89 17.79
N TYR A 212 2.04 -2.30 16.59
CA TYR A 212 0.89 -2.37 15.69
C TYR A 212 0.48 -3.82 15.42
N THR A 213 1.41 -4.64 14.94
CA THR A 213 1.12 -6.03 14.56
C THR A 213 0.65 -6.86 15.76
N ILE A 214 1.31 -6.74 16.93
CA ILE A 214 0.93 -7.46 18.15
C ILE A 214 -0.47 -7.08 18.62
N LEU A 215 -0.83 -5.79 18.59
CA LEU A 215 -2.15 -5.31 19.00
C LEU A 215 -3.27 -5.82 18.08
N HIS A 216 -2.97 -6.05 16.81
CA HIS A 216 -3.93 -6.54 15.81
C HIS A 216 -4.02 -8.08 15.73
N LEU A 217 -3.16 -8.82 16.44
CA LEU A 217 -3.21 -10.29 16.47
C LEU A 217 -4.58 -10.81 16.94
N ARG A 218 -4.95 -11.99 16.42
CA ARG A 218 -6.15 -12.74 16.82
C ARG A 218 -5.76 -14.14 17.27
N ARG A 219 -6.69 -14.83 17.93
CA ARG A 219 -6.50 -16.25 18.30
C ARG A 219 -6.31 -17.17 17.09
N SER A 220 -6.81 -16.77 15.93
CA SER A 220 -6.66 -17.46 14.65
C SER A 220 -5.41 -17.07 13.86
N SER A 221 -4.64 -16.07 14.32
CA SER A 221 -3.40 -15.65 13.65
C SER A 221 -2.37 -16.77 13.65
N LYS A 222 -1.71 -16.98 12.50
CA LYS A 222 -0.61 -17.93 12.34
C LYS A 222 0.71 -17.17 12.36
N LEU A 223 1.60 -17.55 13.28
CA LEU A 223 2.92 -16.97 13.44
C LEU A 223 3.94 -18.10 13.33
N ASP A 224 4.94 -17.94 12.48
CA ASP A 224 6.02 -18.92 12.36
C ASP A 224 6.73 -19.11 13.70
N ASP A 225 7.10 -20.34 14.02
CA ASP A 225 7.85 -20.69 15.24
C ASP A 225 7.18 -20.30 16.58
N VAL A 226 5.90 -19.90 16.55
CA VAL A 226 5.09 -19.51 17.71
C VAL A 226 3.92 -20.48 17.87
N ASN A 227 3.96 -21.27 18.94
CA ASN A 227 2.88 -22.21 19.25
C ASN A 227 1.63 -21.52 19.84
N ASN A 228 0.51 -22.25 19.88
CA ASN A 228 -0.77 -21.74 20.39
C ASN A 228 -0.70 -21.24 21.84
N GLN A 229 0.12 -21.85 22.70
CA GLN A 229 0.27 -21.38 24.08
C GLN A 229 0.98 -20.04 24.15
N LEU A 230 2.05 -19.85 23.37
CA LEU A 230 2.75 -18.57 23.28
C LEU A 230 1.86 -17.50 22.65
N LEU A 231 1.10 -17.81 21.61
CA LEU A 231 0.13 -16.87 21.07
C LEU A 231 -0.90 -16.45 22.12
N ARG A 232 -1.42 -17.38 22.94
CA ARG A 232 -2.32 -17.04 24.05
C ARG A 232 -1.68 -16.11 25.07
N ASP A 233 -0.43 -16.36 25.45
CA ASP A 233 0.29 -15.51 26.40
C ASP A 233 0.55 -14.11 25.82
N VAL A 234 0.92 -14.01 24.54
CA VAL A 234 1.05 -12.73 23.83
C VAL A 234 -0.27 -11.96 23.85
N LEU A 235 -1.38 -12.61 23.47
CA LEU A 235 -2.70 -11.98 23.47
C LEU A 235 -3.17 -11.56 24.86
N LYS A 236 -2.82 -12.33 25.90
CA LYS A 236 -3.13 -12.01 27.30
C LYS A 236 -2.42 -10.74 27.77
N HIS A 237 -1.19 -10.51 27.32
CA HIS A 237 -0.33 -9.42 27.83
C HIS A 237 -0.18 -8.23 26.87
N ARG A 238 -0.70 -8.30 25.64
CA ARG A 238 -0.51 -7.25 24.61
C ARG A 238 -0.97 -5.85 25.01
N ASN A 239 -1.98 -5.72 25.89
CA ASN A 239 -2.49 -4.41 26.28
C ASN A 239 -1.44 -3.57 27.01
N LEU A 240 -0.43 -4.20 27.62
CA LEU A 240 0.73 -3.51 28.17
C LEU A 240 1.45 -2.65 27.12
N LEU A 241 1.38 -3.02 25.85
CA LEU A 241 1.99 -2.28 24.77
C LEU A 241 1.24 -0.97 24.45
N GLN A 242 -0.05 -0.84 24.80
CA GLN A 242 -0.77 0.42 24.62
C GLN A 242 -0.11 1.54 25.43
N GLU A 243 0.33 1.22 26.65
CA GLU A 243 1.06 2.09 27.57
C GLU A 243 2.60 2.01 27.41
N ASP A 244 3.09 1.42 26.32
CA ASP A 244 4.52 1.25 26.02
C ASP A 244 5.34 0.51 27.10
N LEU A 245 4.67 -0.34 27.91
CA LEU A 245 5.28 -1.17 28.96
C LEU A 245 5.95 -2.44 28.38
N TRP A 246 6.85 -2.26 27.42
CA TRP A 246 7.55 -3.34 26.70
C TRP A 246 8.34 -4.28 27.61
N GLY A 247 8.99 -3.72 28.65
CA GLY A 247 9.74 -4.52 29.62
C GLY A 247 8.86 -5.53 30.36
N MET A 248 7.66 -5.09 30.79
CA MET A 248 6.67 -5.98 31.43
C MET A 248 6.10 -7.00 30.45
N PHE A 249 5.81 -6.59 29.21
CA PHE A 249 5.36 -7.51 28.16
C PHE A 249 6.38 -8.62 27.90
N ARG A 250 7.67 -8.26 27.71
CA ARG A 250 8.79 -9.22 27.54
C ARG A 250 8.93 -10.14 28.75
N SER A 251 8.87 -9.59 29.96
CA SER A 251 8.98 -10.36 31.21
C SER A 251 7.85 -11.39 31.34
N ASN A 252 6.61 -10.97 31.11
CA ASN A 252 5.43 -11.82 31.28
C ASN A 252 5.36 -12.99 30.30
N ILE A 253 5.85 -12.84 29.06
CA ILE A 253 5.89 -13.95 28.09
C ILE A 253 7.19 -14.78 28.17
N GLY A 254 8.26 -14.21 28.74
CA GLY A 254 9.58 -14.81 28.88
C GLY A 254 10.56 -14.36 27.77
N PRO A 255 11.81 -13.96 28.09
CA PRO A 255 12.78 -13.40 27.13
C PRO A 255 13.05 -14.25 25.88
N ILE A 256 13.23 -15.57 26.05
CA ILE A 256 13.49 -16.49 24.92
C ILE A 256 12.27 -16.56 24.00
N ARG A 257 11.07 -16.59 24.58
CA ARG A 257 9.80 -16.65 23.86
C ARG A 257 9.51 -15.33 23.16
N TYR A 258 9.83 -14.20 23.80
CA TYR A 258 9.79 -12.87 23.20
C TYR A 258 10.63 -12.81 21.91
N LYS A 259 11.88 -13.30 21.93
CA LYS A 259 12.71 -13.34 20.71
C LYS A 259 12.04 -14.11 19.57
N LYS A 260 11.38 -15.24 19.85
CA LYS A 260 10.61 -15.99 18.82
C LYS A 260 9.45 -15.18 18.26
N VAL A 261 8.69 -14.50 19.13
CA VAL A 261 7.60 -13.62 18.72
C VAL A 261 8.11 -12.50 17.83
N MET A 262 9.20 -11.81 18.21
CA MET A 262 9.73 -10.71 17.40
C MET A 262 10.25 -11.16 16.03
N ASN A 263 10.84 -12.35 15.93
CA ASN A 263 11.19 -12.97 14.63
C ASN A 263 9.95 -13.23 13.77
N ALA A 264 8.88 -13.77 14.35
CA ALA A 264 7.65 -14.03 13.62
C ALA A 264 6.97 -12.73 13.16
N ILE A 265 6.97 -11.71 14.01
CA ILE A 265 6.43 -10.39 13.73
C ILE A 265 7.22 -9.71 12.61
N SER A 266 8.55 -9.79 12.59
CA SER A 266 9.34 -9.20 11.50
C SER A 266 9.00 -9.83 10.13
N ARG A 267 8.78 -11.15 10.09
CA ARG A 267 8.33 -11.86 8.88
C ARG A 267 6.91 -11.44 8.45
N ILE A 268 5.99 -11.27 9.40
CA ILE A 268 4.65 -10.74 9.11
C ILE A 268 4.75 -9.32 8.55
N ASN A 269 5.57 -8.47 9.16
CA ASN A 269 5.74 -7.09 8.72
C ASN A 269 6.27 -7.00 7.29
N MET A 270 7.12 -7.94 6.86
CA MET A 270 7.59 -8.02 5.47
C MET A 270 6.44 -8.20 4.46
N GLN A 271 5.34 -8.84 4.88
CA GLN A 271 4.17 -9.12 4.05
C GLN A 271 3.17 -7.95 3.98
N ILE A 272 3.41 -6.85 4.72
CA ILE A 272 2.49 -5.70 4.77
C ILE A 272 2.40 -5.00 3.41
N THR A 273 3.50 -4.99 2.66
CA THR A 273 3.60 -4.41 1.31
C THR A 273 4.02 -5.47 0.33
N ASP A 274 3.53 -5.44 -0.91
CA ASP A 274 4.07 -6.31 -1.95
C ASP A 274 5.50 -5.86 -2.34
N THR A 275 6.50 -6.50 -1.77
CA THR A 275 7.92 -6.21 -2.05
C THR A 275 8.21 -6.30 -3.55
N LYS A 276 7.54 -7.20 -4.30
CA LYS A 276 7.74 -7.35 -5.75
C LYS A 276 7.24 -6.12 -6.50
N VAL A 277 6.15 -5.50 -6.05
CA VAL A 277 5.65 -4.24 -6.63
C VAL A 277 6.65 -3.11 -6.41
N SER A 278 7.20 -3.03 -5.20
CA SER A 278 8.05 -1.91 -4.79
C SER A 278 9.45 -1.94 -5.39
N ILE A 279 10.05 -3.13 -5.60
CA ILE A 279 11.39 -3.28 -6.22
C ILE A 279 11.36 -3.27 -7.76
N ASP A 280 10.19 -3.44 -8.37
CA ASP A 280 10.01 -3.46 -9.84
C ASP A 280 10.04 -2.05 -10.43
N LEU A 281 11.21 -1.69 -10.98
CA LEU A 281 11.46 -0.40 -11.65
C LEU A 281 10.60 -0.15 -12.89
N LYS A 282 9.83 -1.13 -13.38
CA LYS A 282 9.06 -1.00 -14.63
C LYS A 282 7.60 -1.38 -14.45
N ARG A 283 7.10 -1.32 -13.20
CA ARG A 283 5.73 -1.64 -12.83
C ARG A 283 4.72 -0.67 -13.47
N ILE A 284 3.48 -1.14 -13.60
CA ILE A 284 2.32 -0.31 -13.91
C ILE A 284 1.32 -0.39 -12.75
N LEU A 285 0.72 0.74 -12.40
CA LEU A 285 -0.29 0.83 -11.34
C LEU A 285 -1.56 1.46 -11.89
N ARG A 286 -2.68 1.25 -11.20
CA ARG A 286 -3.96 1.81 -11.61
C ARG A 286 -3.85 3.33 -11.79
N LEU A 287 -4.32 3.83 -12.92
CA LEU A 287 -4.35 5.26 -13.21
C LEU A 287 -5.35 5.93 -12.25
N PRO A 288 -4.92 6.85 -11.37
CA PRO A 288 -5.84 7.58 -10.51
C PRO A 288 -6.86 8.37 -11.35
N SER A 289 -8.01 8.68 -10.75
CA SER A 289 -9.29 9.09 -11.36
C SER A 289 -10.08 8.00 -12.08
N THR A 290 -9.50 6.85 -12.43
CA THR A 290 -10.20 5.84 -13.25
C THR A 290 -10.88 4.75 -12.42
N LEU A 291 -11.81 4.02 -13.02
CA LEU A 291 -12.62 3.01 -12.33
C LEU A 291 -11.83 1.72 -12.04
N HIS A 292 -12.00 1.18 -10.85
CA HIS A 292 -11.70 -0.21 -10.50
C HIS A 292 -12.94 -1.07 -10.73
N SER A 293 -13.16 -1.52 -11.97
CA SER A 293 -14.41 -2.17 -12.36
C SER A 293 -14.71 -3.51 -11.66
N LYS A 294 -13.78 -4.15 -10.95
CA LYS A 294 -14.12 -5.34 -10.13
C LYS A 294 -14.86 -5.01 -8.84
N VAL A 295 -14.79 -3.77 -8.37
CA VAL A 295 -15.41 -3.33 -7.11
C VAL A 295 -16.24 -2.06 -7.23
N SER A 296 -16.39 -1.54 -8.45
CA SER A 296 -17.15 -0.31 -8.75
C SER A 296 -16.68 0.94 -7.98
N MET A 297 -15.39 1.02 -7.65
CA MET A 297 -14.81 2.17 -6.95
C MET A 297 -13.91 2.99 -7.86
N LYS A 298 -13.90 4.32 -7.70
CA LYS A 298 -12.98 5.23 -8.38
C LYS A 298 -11.62 5.18 -7.69
N SER A 299 -10.54 5.02 -8.46
CA SER A 299 -9.21 5.26 -7.91
C SER A 299 -9.03 6.75 -7.70
N THR A 300 -8.66 7.17 -6.49
CA THR A 300 -8.73 8.58 -6.08
C THR A 300 -7.40 9.03 -5.50
N LEU A 301 -6.89 10.18 -5.95
CA LEU A 301 -5.80 10.87 -5.26
C LEU A 301 -6.34 11.43 -3.95
N ILE A 302 -5.70 11.05 -2.85
CA ILE A 302 -6.12 11.42 -1.51
C ILE A 302 -5.46 12.75 -1.16
N LYS A 303 -6.27 13.80 -0.99
CA LYS A 303 -5.78 15.14 -0.62
C LYS A 303 -5.51 15.27 0.88
N ASN A 304 -6.37 14.67 1.70
CA ASN A 304 -6.24 14.60 3.15
C ASN A 304 -6.62 13.18 3.56
N ILE A 305 -5.64 12.42 4.04
CA ILE A 305 -5.85 11.01 4.34
C ILE A 305 -6.64 10.84 5.63
N GLU A 306 -6.48 11.74 6.59
CA GLU A 306 -7.17 11.71 7.87
C GLU A 306 -8.69 11.76 7.66
N THR A 307 -9.17 12.62 6.77
CA THR A 307 -10.61 12.78 6.46
C THR A 307 -11.13 11.93 5.31
N PHE A 308 -10.27 11.26 4.54
CA PHE A 308 -10.69 10.50 3.37
C PHE A 308 -11.46 9.23 3.75
N ASP A 309 -12.64 9.06 3.18
CA ASP A 309 -13.46 7.84 3.27
C ASP A 309 -13.70 7.25 1.87
N PRO A 310 -13.18 6.04 1.57
CA PRO A 310 -13.48 5.36 0.32
C PRO A 310 -14.97 5.28 -0.04
N PHE A 311 -15.86 5.09 0.94
CA PHE A 311 -17.29 4.87 0.71
C PHE A 311 -18.10 6.15 0.53
N ASP A 312 -17.44 7.30 0.62
CA ASP A 312 -18.02 8.60 0.27
C ASP A 312 -17.24 9.28 -0.87
N ASP A 313 -15.91 9.35 -0.77
CA ASP A 313 -15.06 10.12 -1.69
C ASP A 313 -14.71 9.39 -3.00
N ALA A 314 -14.82 8.05 -2.99
CA ALA A 314 -14.39 7.22 -4.11
C ALA A 314 -15.54 6.44 -4.76
N VAL A 315 -16.79 6.76 -4.44
CA VAL A 315 -17.97 6.11 -5.01
C VAL A 315 -18.42 6.83 -6.28
N PRO A 316 -18.46 6.15 -7.44
CA PRO A 316 -19.06 6.68 -8.65
C PRO A 316 -20.57 6.88 -8.51
N LYS A 317 -21.15 7.85 -9.24
CA LYS A 317 -22.58 8.18 -9.16
C LYS A 317 -23.50 6.97 -9.44
N PHE A 318 -23.15 6.17 -10.44
CA PHE A 318 -23.95 5.01 -10.84
C PHE A 318 -24.14 3.97 -9.72
N VAL A 319 -23.27 3.95 -8.70
CA VAL A 319 -23.39 3.02 -7.58
C VAL A 319 -24.59 3.37 -6.71
N TYR A 320 -24.88 4.67 -6.51
CA TYR A 320 -26.08 5.13 -5.80
C TYR A 320 -27.36 5.00 -6.64
N GLU A 321 -27.23 4.90 -7.97
CA GLU A 321 -28.33 4.72 -8.92
C GLU A 321 -28.70 3.24 -9.14
N ARG A 322 -28.02 2.32 -8.46
CA ARG A 322 -28.44 0.92 -8.42
C ARG A 322 -29.76 0.87 -7.67
N ASN A 323 -30.85 0.61 -8.40
CA ASN A 323 -32.06 0.11 -7.79
C ASN A 323 -31.72 -1.30 -7.30
N ASP A 324 -31.40 -1.45 -6.01
CA ASP A 324 -31.22 -2.77 -5.41
C ASP A 324 -32.53 -3.57 -5.44
#